data_AF-A0AAN5CL82-F1
#
_entry.id   AF-A0AAN5CL82-F1
#
_cell.length_a   1.000
_cell.length_b   1.000
_cell.length_c   1.000
_cell.angle_alpha   90.00
_cell.angle_beta   90.00
_cell.angle_gamma   90.00
#
_symmetry.space_group_name_H-M   'P 1'
#
loop_
_entity.id
_entity.type
_entity.pdbx_description
1 polymer ?
#
loop_
_entity_poly.entity_id
_entity_poly.type
_entity_poly.pdbx_seq_one_letter_code
_entity_poly.pdbx_strand_id
1 'polypeptide(L)'
;VSARFFSLRFSLPSSPDHSSFSLCVHQMGYPACSIISAAEIPLDGEQLTEDFIANATRSLIQQHLVFESTLIVPDFALPVRRRESLRLFLNQERSLWIAPGLALKVTLHCQKHYFGASCSVRCAPSARTLCEAAGRVACAPGWTGEGCATRKSEII
;
A
#
# COMPACT_ATOMS: atom_id res chain seq x y z
N VAL A 1 2.17 -1.40 21.81
CA VAL A 1 1.78 -0.70 20.55
C VAL A 1 1.53 -1.78 19.51
N SER A 2 0.41 -1.74 18.77
CA SER A 2 0.11 -2.76 17.75
C SER A 2 0.59 -2.23 16.39
N ALA A 3 1.55 -2.94 15.78
CA ALA A 3 2.06 -2.61 14.46
C ALA A 3 0.98 -2.85 13.40
N ARG A 4 0.95 -1.97 12.39
CA ARG A 4 0.00 -2.03 11.27
C ARG A 4 0.75 -2.08 9.96
N PHE A 5 0.31 -2.94 9.05
CA PHE A 5 1.05 -3.30 7.85
C PHE A 5 0.30 -2.82 6.61
N PHE A 6 0.75 -1.71 6.04
CA PHE A 6 0.10 -1.05 4.92
C PHE A 6 0.91 -1.17 3.62
N SER A 7 0.21 -1.07 2.50
CA SER A 7 0.74 -1.09 1.15
C SER A 7 0.14 0.08 0.37
N LEU A 8 0.98 0.94 -0.20
CA LEU A 8 0.57 2.00 -1.12
C LEU A 8 0.66 1.48 -2.54
N ARG A 9 -0.38 1.71 -3.34
CA ARG A 9 -0.32 1.45 -4.78
C ARG A 9 -0.47 2.75 -5.55
N PHE A 10 0.46 2.98 -6.47
CA PHE A 10 0.46 4.11 -7.38
C PHE A 10 0.16 3.60 -8.78
N SER A 11 -0.84 4.18 -9.42
CA SER A 11 -1.10 3.94 -10.85
C SER A 11 -0.61 5.16 -11.63
N LEU A 12 0.37 4.93 -12.50
CA LEU A 12 0.94 5.98 -13.32
C LEU A 12 0.00 6.27 -14.50
N PRO A 13 -0.17 7.55 -14.89
CA PRO A 13 -0.82 7.87 -16.16
C PRO A 13 0.07 7.39 -17.30
N SER A 14 -0.54 6.87 -18.37
CA SER A 14 0.15 6.60 -19.63
C SER A 14 0.53 7.92 -20.28
N SER A 15 1.83 8.21 -20.40
CA SER A 15 2.34 9.37 -21.12
C SER A 15 3.32 8.92 -22.22
N PRO A 16 3.18 9.41 -23.47
CA PRO A 16 4.15 9.12 -24.53
C PRO A 16 5.50 9.82 -24.31
N ASP A 17 5.58 10.76 -23.36
CA ASP A 17 6.79 11.52 -23.08
C ASP A 17 7.70 10.74 -22.12
N HIS A 18 8.96 10.53 -22.51
CA HIS A 18 10.04 9.87 -21.74
C HIS A 18 10.47 10.66 -20.48
N SER A 19 9.50 11.06 -19.65
CA SER A 19 9.73 11.77 -18.39
C SER A 19 10.09 10.78 -17.29
N SER A 20 11.06 11.14 -16.46
CA SER A 20 11.40 10.39 -15.25
C SER A 20 10.96 11.18 -14.02
N PHE A 21 10.59 10.47 -12.94
CA PHE A 21 10.21 11.11 -11.69
C PHE A 21 10.73 10.34 -10.48
N SER A 22 11.00 11.04 -9.40
CA SER A 22 11.25 10.43 -8.09
C SER A 22 10.11 10.77 -7.14
N LEU A 23 9.73 9.80 -6.30
CA LEU A 23 8.67 9.97 -5.30
C LEU A 23 9.17 9.50 -3.93
N CYS A 24 9.07 10.40 -2.96
CA CYS A 24 9.42 10.18 -1.57
C CYS A 24 8.15 10.23 -0.72
N VAL A 25 7.96 9.23 0.14
CA VAL A 25 6.81 9.16 1.06
C VAL A 25 7.30 9.27 2.49
N HIS A 26 6.76 10.26 3.21
CA HIS A 26 7.05 10.51 4.62
C HIS A 26 5.82 10.20 5.46
N GLN A 27 5.99 9.35 6.46
CA GLN A 27 4.99 9.11 7.48
C GLN A 27 5.22 10.01 8.69
N MET A 28 4.16 10.68 9.17
CA MET A 28 4.22 11.50 10.38
C MET A 28 4.66 10.64 11.58
N GLY A 29 5.85 10.91 12.12
CA GLY A 29 6.42 10.17 13.27
C GLY A 29 7.48 9.13 12.91
N TYR A 30 7.85 8.97 11.64
CA TYR A 30 8.96 8.12 11.20
C TYR A 30 9.93 8.95 10.33
N PRO A 31 11.23 9.04 10.68
CA PRO A 31 12.19 9.92 9.96
C PRO A 31 12.73 9.31 8.65
N ALA A 32 12.35 8.07 8.32
CA ALA A 32 12.83 7.40 7.12
C ALA A 32 11.93 7.71 5.93
N CYS A 33 12.54 8.15 4.82
CA CYS A 33 11.89 8.12 3.53
C CYS A 33 11.87 6.68 3.03
N SER A 34 10.67 6.12 2.83
CA SER A 34 10.53 4.94 1.95
C SER A 34 10.66 5.48 0.52
N ILE A 35 11.87 5.47 0.00
CA ILE A 35 12.20 6.05 -1.31
C ILE A 35 11.58 5.15 -2.38
N ILE A 36 10.62 5.68 -3.15
CA ILE A 36 10.27 5.15 -4.47
C ILE A 36 11.21 5.86 -5.43
N SER A 37 12.47 5.42 -5.47
CA SER A 37 13.39 5.86 -6.51
C SER A 37 13.01 5.11 -7.78
N ALA A 38 11.97 5.61 -8.42
CA ALA A 38 11.70 5.38 -9.82
C ALA A 38 12.70 6.18 -10.67
N ALA A 39 13.99 6.13 -10.34
CA ALA A 39 15.00 6.99 -10.96
C ALA A 39 15.01 6.88 -12.50
N GLU A 40 14.40 5.83 -13.07
CA GLU A 40 14.27 5.61 -14.50
C GLU A 40 12.96 4.89 -14.88
N ILE A 41 11.85 5.04 -14.12
CA ILE A 41 10.59 4.37 -14.51
C ILE A 41 9.82 5.32 -15.44
N PRO A 42 9.69 4.99 -16.74
CA PRO A 42 8.88 5.77 -17.65
C PRO A 42 7.42 5.81 -17.17
N LEU A 43 6.70 6.88 -17.50
CA LEU A 43 5.27 7.02 -17.22
C LEU A 43 4.43 6.07 -18.12
N ASP A 44 4.72 4.78 -18.10
CA ASP A 44 4.14 3.76 -18.99
C ASP A 44 3.10 2.92 -18.25
N GLY A 45 2.07 3.57 -17.69
CA GLY A 45 0.91 2.88 -17.11
C GLY A 45 1.22 1.86 -16.01
N GLU A 46 2.44 1.86 -15.47
CA GLU A 46 2.91 0.86 -14.53
C GLU A 46 2.22 1.06 -13.17
N GLN A 47 2.14 -0.02 -12.39
CA GLN A 47 1.70 0.05 -11.00
C GLN A 47 2.89 -0.13 -10.06
N LEU A 48 3.18 0.90 -9.27
CA LEU A 48 4.20 0.83 -8.22
C LEU A 48 3.53 0.50 -6.90
N THR A 49 4.13 -0.40 -6.12
CA THR A 49 3.61 -0.80 -4.82
C THR A 49 4.70 -0.67 -3.76
N GLU A 50 4.38 0.00 -2.65
CA GLU A 50 5.29 0.18 -1.52
C GLU A 50 4.68 -0.27 -0.22
N ASP A 51 5.43 -1.08 0.53
CA ASP A 51 5.02 -1.60 1.80
C ASP A 51 5.66 -0.82 2.96
N PHE A 52 4.86 -0.43 3.93
CA PHE A 52 5.35 0.26 5.13
C PHE A 52 4.63 -0.18 6.39
N ILE A 53 5.29 0.01 7.53
CA ILE A 53 4.77 -0.36 8.86
C ILE A 53 4.47 0.91 9.64
N ALA A 54 3.22 1.08 10.04
CA ALA A 54 2.77 2.20 10.85
C ALA A 54 2.71 1.80 12.33
N ASN A 55 3.43 2.54 13.17
CA ASN A 55 3.30 2.48 14.62
C ASN A 55 2.13 3.37 15.07
N ALA A 56 0.91 2.87 14.99
CA ALA A 56 -0.27 3.65 15.36
C ALA A 56 -0.59 3.54 16.86
N THR A 57 -0.93 4.68 17.47
CA THR A 57 -1.77 4.72 18.67
C THR A 57 -3.19 4.23 18.30
N ARG A 58 -3.99 3.81 19.30
CA ARG A 58 -5.18 2.92 19.17
C ARG A 58 -6.23 3.25 18.08
N SER A 59 -6.23 4.41 17.39
CA SER A 59 -7.42 4.95 16.72
C SER A 59 -7.36 5.35 15.23
N LEU A 60 -6.32 5.05 14.44
CA LEU A 60 -6.23 5.66 13.09
C LEU A 60 -6.45 4.69 11.92
N ILE A 61 -7.73 4.53 11.52
CA ILE A 61 -8.16 3.92 10.24
C ILE A 61 -7.62 4.72 9.03
N GLN A 62 -7.24 5.97 9.26
CA GLN A 62 -6.65 6.89 8.28
C GLN A 62 -5.14 7.03 8.47
N GLN A 63 -4.38 7.07 7.37
CA GLN A 63 -2.95 7.37 7.36
C GLN A 63 -2.73 8.79 6.84
N HIS A 64 -1.98 9.60 7.60
CA HIS A 64 -1.56 10.93 7.15
C HIS A 64 -0.14 10.86 6.60
N LEU A 65 -0.04 11.03 5.29
CA LEU A 65 1.20 10.87 4.54
C LEU A 65 1.55 12.18 3.85
N VAL A 66 2.85 12.49 3.83
CA VAL A 66 3.40 13.63 3.10
C VAL A 66 4.21 13.06 1.95
N PHE A 67 3.87 13.47 0.74
CA PHE A 67 4.51 13.05 -0.50
C PHE A 67 5.39 14.20 -0.98
N GLU A 68 6.62 13.87 -1.37
CA GLU A 68 7.55 14.80 -1.99
C GLU A 68 8.00 14.19 -3.32
N SER A 69 7.77 14.89 -4.42
CA SER A 69 8.03 14.39 -5.76
C SER A 69 8.92 15.36 -6.54
N THR A 70 9.78 14.81 -7.38
CA THR A 70 10.59 15.57 -8.33
C THR A 70 10.39 14.99 -9.72
N LEU A 71 9.86 15.78 -10.65
CA LEU A 71 9.67 15.40 -12.05
C LEU A 71 10.78 16.04 -12.91
N ILE A 72 11.41 15.22 -13.74
CA ILE A 72 12.42 15.62 -14.72
C ILE A 72 11.80 15.39 -16.10
N VAL A 73 11.41 16.48 -16.75
CA VAL A 73 10.86 16.46 -18.12
C VAL A 73 11.91 17.01 -19.06
N PRO A 74 12.10 16.42 -20.25
CA PRO A 74 13.05 16.93 -21.25
C PRO A 74 12.82 18.41 -21.60
N ASP A 75 11.56 18.86 -21.60
CA ASP A 75 11.15 20.20 -22.02
C ASP A 75 11.24 21.28 -20.92
N PHE A 76 11.47 20.90 -19.65
CA PHE A 76 11.64 21.88 -18.57
C PHE A 76 13.12 22.10 -18.28
N ALA A 77 13.55 23.37 -18.31
CA ALA A 77 14.93 23.76 -18.00
C ALA A 77 15.34 23.48 -16.52
N LEU A 78 14.37 23.22 -15.64
CA LEU A 78 14.58 22.92 -14.22
C LEU A 78 13.63 21.81 -13.74
N PRO A 79 14.06 20.96 -12.79
CA PRO A 79 13.22 19.91 -12.23
C PRO A 79 12.05 20.49 -11.45
N VAL A 80 10.84 19.97 -11.69
CA VAL A 80 9.62 20.38 -10.99
C VAL A 80 9.54 19.63 -9.67
N ARG A 81 9.48 20.35 -8.55
CA ARG A 81 9.32 19.76 -7.21
C ARG A 81 7.94 20.05 -6.66
N ARG A 82 7.26 19.02 -6.14
CA ARG A 82 5.92 19.11 -5.56
C ARG A 82 5.89 18.40 -4.22
N ARG A 83 5.30 19.06 -3.23
CA ARG A 83 5.05 18.49 -1.90
C ARG A 83 3.55 18.55 -1.62
N GLU A 84 2.95 17.41 -1.30
CA GLU A 84 1.51 17.29 -1.06
C GLU A 84 1.25 16.43 0.18
N SER A 85 0.28 16.83 1.01
CA SER A 85 -0.14 16.06 2.18
C SER A 85 -1.53 15.47 1.94
N LEU A 86 -1.64 14.15 2.09
CA LEU A 86 -2.88 13.43 1.85
C LEU A 86 -3.24 12.58 3.08
N ARG A 87 -4.55 12.51 3.33
CA ARG A 87 -5.14 11.55 4.26
C ARG A 87 -5.74 10.42 3.45
N LEU A 88 -5.12 9.24 3.56
CA LEU A 88 -5.58 8.04 2.88
C LEU A 88 -6.38 7.17 3.85
N PHE A 89 -7.50 6.67 3.37
CA PHE A 89 -8.31 5.66 4.03
C PHE A 89 -8.15 4.33 3.30
N LEU A 90 -8.35 3.24 4.02
CA LEU A 90 -8.23 1.90 3.44
C LEU A 90 -9.16 1.74 2.24
N ASN A 91 -8.61 1.25 1.12
CA ASN A 91 -9.28 1.07 -0.17
C ASN A 91 -9.86 2.36 -0.78
N GLN A 92 -9.39 3.54 -0.35
CA GLN A 92 -9.75 4.81 -0.97
C GLN A 92 -8.66 5.26 -1.96
N GLU A 93 -9.09 5.66 -3.15
CA GLU A 93 -8.23 6.31 -4.15
C GLU A 93 -8.16 7.82 -3.94
N ARG A 94 -6.95 8.39 -4.08
CA ARG A 94 -6.70 9.83 -4.15
C ARG A 94 -5.79 10.14 -5.32
N SER A 95 -5.92 11.36 -5.85
CA SER A 95 -4.99 11.88 -6.86
C SER A 95 -3.86 12.63 -6.17
N LEU A 96 -2.63 12.35 -6.57
CA LEU A 96 -1.40 13.01 -6.13
C LEU A 96 -0.82 13.79 -7.32
N TRP A 97 -0.73 15.11 -7.22
CA TRP A 97 -0.28 15.96 -8.32
C TRP A 97 1.24 16.13 -8.31
N ILE A 98 1.90 15.54 -9.29
CA ILE A 98 3.37 15.60 -9.44
C ILE A 98 3.82 16.73 -10.36
N ALA A 99 2.94 17.20 -11.26
CA ALA A 99 3.13 18.43 -12.04
C ALA A 99 1.76 19.04 -12.42
N PRO A 100 1.71 20.29 -12.90
CA PRO A 100 0.47 20.85 -13.45
C PRO A 100 -0.09 19.95 -14.55
N GLY A 101 -1.34 19.50 -14.41
CA GLY A 101 -1.98 18.60 -15.37
C GLY A 101 -1.55 17.13 -15.29
N LEU A 102 -0.60 16.77 -14.41
CA LEU A 102 -0.11 15.40 -14.25
C LEU A 102 -0.34 14.90 -12.81
N ALA A 103 -1.21 13.90 -12.67
CA ALA A 103 -1.52 13.28 -11.39
C ALA A 103 -1.36 11.76 -11.43
N LEU A 104 -0.79 11.22 -10.37
CA LEU A 104 -0.75 9.80 -10.06
C LEU A 104 -1.99 9.43 -9.23
N LYS A 105 -2.53 8.23 -9.41
CA LYS A 105 -3.55 7.71 -8.49
C LYS A 105 -2.85 6.93 -7.38
N VAL A 106 -3.14 7.26 -6.13
CA VAL A 106 -2.63 6.56 -4.95
C VAL A 106 -3.78 5.90 -4.19
N THR A 107 -3.59 4.64 -3.82
CA THR A 107 -4.54 3.86 -3.01
C THR A 107 -3.82 3.22 -1.83
N LEU A 108 -4.50 3.16 -0.68
CA LEU A 108 -3.98 2.51 0.53
C LEU A 108 -4.63 1.15 0.71
N HIS A 109 -3.83 0.10 0.81
CA HIS A 109 -4.26 -1.26 1.07
C HIS A 109 -3.55 -1.84 2.30
N CYS A 110 -4.06 -2.97 2.79
CA CYS A 110 -3.28 -3.78 3.72
C CYS A 110 -2.21 -4.55 2.95
N GLN A 111 -1.06 -4.79 3.60
CA GLN A 111 -0.07 -5.72 3.07
C GLN A 111 -0.67 -7.09 2.86
N LYS A 112 -0.03 -7.89 2.00
CA LYS A 112 -0.44 -9.27 1.75
C LYS A 112 -0.58 -10.03 3.07
N HIS A 113 -1.69 -10.75 3.22
CA HIS A 113 -2.04 -11.50 4.44
C HIS A 113 -2.41 -10.64 5.66
N TYR A 114 -2.56 -9.32 5.53
CA TYR A 114 -3.06 -8.45 6.59
C TYR A 114 -4.46 -7.92 6.27
N PHE A 115 -5.28 -7.79 7.29
CA PHE A 115 -6.70 -7.49 7.18
C PHE A 115 -7.20 -6.60 8.33
N GLY A 116 -8.47 -6.22 8.21
CA GLY A 116 -9.19 -5.36 9.15
C GLY A 116 -9.00 -3.88 8.85
N ALA A 117 -9.80 -3.02 9.50
CA ALA A 117 -9.78 -1.58 9.30
C ALA A 117 -8.42 -0.92 9.65
N SER A 118 -7.56 -1.64 10.36
CA SER A 118 -6.23 -1.20 10.78
C SER A 118 -5.08 -2.03 10.21
N CYS A 119 -5.32 -2.97 9.29
CA CYS A 119 -4.29 -3.86 8.73
C CYS A 119 -3.38 -4.51 9.78
N SER A 120 -3.98 -4.90 10.92
CA SER A 120 -3.29 -5.47 12.08
C SER A 120 -3.63 -6.95 12.28
N VAL A 121 -4.64 -7.46 11.57
CA VAL A 121 -5.05 -8.87 11.66
C VAL A 121 -4.29 -9.64 10.60
N ARG A 122 -3.37 -10.53 11.01
CA ARG A 122 -2.63 -11.39 10.08
C ARG A 122 -3.40 -12.68 9.83
N CYS A 123 -3.65 -12.99 8.56
CA CYS A 123 -4.17 -14.28 8.11
C CYS A 123 -3.46 -14.72 6.82
N ALA A 124 -2.75 -15.83 6.88
CA ALA A 124 -2.13 -16.46 5.72
C ALA A 124 -2.88 -17.77 5.41
N PRO A 125 -3.50 -17.91 4.22
CA PRO A 125 -4.15 -19.16 3.85
C PRO A 125 -3.09 -20.26 3.67
N SER A 126 -3.48 -21.49 3.95
CA SER A 126 -2.65 -22.70 3.81
C SER A 126 -3.50 -23.84 3.26
N ALA A 127 -2.93 -25.03 3.10
CA ALA A 127 -3.68 -26.23 2.70
C ALA A 127 -4.85 -26.58 3.65
N ARG A 128 -4.83 -26.07 4.89
CA ARG A 128 -5.83 -26.37 5.93
C ARG A 128 -6.66 -25.15 6.33
N THR A 129 -6.19 -23.96 6.00
CA THR A 129 -6.75 -22.69 6.48
C THR A 129 -7.10 -21.77 5.33
N LEU A 130 -8.26 -21.14 5.42
CA LEU A 130 -8.74 -20.10 4.53
C LEU A 130 -8.83 -18.78 5.31
N CYS A 131 -8.68 -17.67 4.61
CA CYS A 131 -8.84 -16.34 5.19
C CYS A 131 -10.14 -15.72 4.67
N GLU A 132 -11.11 -15.55 5.56
CA GLU A 132 -12.36 -14.87 5.27
C GLU A 132 -12.19 -13.34 5.32
N ALA A 133 -13.29 -12.63 5.05
CA ALA A 133 -13.37 -11.18 5.24
C ALA A 133 -12.88 -10.76 6.63
N ALA A 134 -12.19 -9.62 6.70
CA ALA A 134 -11.55 -9.09 7.90
C ALA A 134 -10.42 -9.96 8.52
N GLY A 135 -9.98 -11.02 7.83
CA GLY A 135 -8.85 -11.85 8.25
C GLY A 135 -9.22 -12.94 9.26
N ARG A 136 -10.50 -13.32 9.34
CA ARG A 136 -10.91 -14.48 10.14
C ARG A 136 -10.39 -15.76 9.50
N VAL A 137 -9.79 -16.63 10.31
CA VAL A 137 -9.35 -17.95 9.88
C VAL A 137 -10.56 -18.89 9.84
N ALA A 138 -10.79 -19.50 8.68
CA ALA A 138 -11.73 -20.60 8.50
C ALA A 138 -10.99 -21.87 8.09
N CYS A 139 -11.55 -23.04 8.39
CA CYS A 139 -10.93 -24.30 7.99
C CYS A 139 -11.31 -24.66 6.56
N ALA A 140 -10.32 -25.10 5.80
CA ALA A 140 -10.52 -25.63 4.45
C ALA A 140 -11.43 -26.86 4.49
N PRO A 141 -12.11 -27.20 3.38
CA PRO A 141 -12.92 -28.41 3.29
C PRO A 141 -12.14 -29.64 3.75
N GLY A 142 -12.74 -30.43 4.64
CA GLY A 142 -12.10 -31.61 5.25
C GLY A 142 -11.29 -31.34 6.53
N TRP A 143 -11.13 -30.09 6.97
CA TRP A 143 -10.42 -29.74 8.21
C TRP A 143 -11.33 -29.09 9.26
N THR A 144 -11.01 -29.27 10.55
CA THR A 144 -11.74 -28.71 11.70
C THR A 144 -10.82 -28.60 12.92
N GLY A 145 -11.38 -28.19 14.07
CA GLY A 145 -10.66 -28.04 15.32
C GLY A 145 -9.90 -26.71 15.43
N GLU A 146 -9.30 -26.46 16.60
CA GLU A 146 -8.46 -25.29 16.82
C GLU A 146 -7.30 -25.26 15.81
N GLY A 147 -7.13 -24.13 15.12
CA GLY A 147 -6.11 -23.99 14.09
C GLY A 147 -6.27 -24.89 12.86
N CYS A 148 -7.45 -25.51 12.67
CA CYS A 148 -7.71 -26.43 11.56
C CYS A 148 -6.76 -27.64 11.54
N ALA A 149 -6.42 -28.15 12.73
CA ALA A 149 -5.45 -29.23 12.91
C ALA A 149 -6.03 -30.64 12.69
N THR A 150 -7.35 -30.81 12.72
CA THR A 150 -8.01 -32.13 12.70
C THR A 150 -8.67 -32.40 11.35
N ARG A 151 -8.49 -33.60 10.78
CA ARG A 151 -9.27 -34.00 9.60
C ARG A 151 -10.66 -34.43 10.01
N LYS A 152 -11.68 -33.98 9.27
CA LYS A 152 -13.07 -34.39 9.51
C LYS A 152 -13.29 -35.90 9.36
N SER A 153 -12.45 -36.59 8.59
CA SER A 153 -12.49 -38.06 8.43
C SER A 153 -12.04 -38.85 9.66
N GLU A 154 -11.40 -38.19 10.64
CA GLU A 154 -10.92 -38.82 11.88
C GLU A 154 -11.94 -38.69 13.03
N ILE A 155 -13.05 -37.99 12.80
CA ILE A 155 -14.19 -37.91 13.72
C ILE A 155 -15.17 -39.00 13.28
N ILE A 156 -14.98 -40.21 13.81
CA ILE A 156 -15.89 -41.36 13.67
C ILE A 156 -16.55 -41.59 15.02
#